data_AF-A0A7C7KP85-F1
#
_entry.id   AF-A0A7C7KP85-F1
#
_cell.length_a   1.000
_cell.length_b   1.000
_cell.length_c   1.000
_cell.angle_alpha   90.00
_cell.angle_beta   90.00
_cell.angle_gamma   90.00
#
_symmetry.space_group_name_H-M   'P 1'
#
loop_
_entity.id
_entity.type
_entity.pdbx_description
1 polymer ?
#
loop_
_entity_poly.entity_id
_entity_poly.type
_entity_poly.pdbx_seq_one_letter_code
_entity_poly.pdbx_strand_id
1 'polypeptide(L)'
;MFDVSSWVNFIKESIRKKNFNPWDIDLAKVADAYLEMIRLYKKFDIKLSADIILVGGILLKLKSKSLYLRSFPEKISEDNFQKCTSKSKKVKSDKESKRLEKKLL
;
A
#
# COMPACT_ATOMS: atom_id res chain seq x y z
N MET A 1 -19.65 -9.08 -18.03
CA MET A 1 -20.05 -9.06 -16.60
C MET A 1 -18.77 -8.83 -15.81
N PHE A 2 -18.61 -7.68 -15.16
CA PHE A 2 -17.37 -7.29 -14.49
C PHE A 2 -17.11 -8.24 -13.33
N ASP A 3 -16.15 -9.13 -13.49
CA ASP A 3 -15.83 -10.14 -12.50
C ASP A 3 -15.11 -9.46 -11.33
N VAL A 4 -15.82 -9.28 -10.21
CA VAL A 4 -15.35 -8.71 -8.93
C VAL A 4 -14.12 -9.47 -8.37
N SER A 5 -13.70 -10.53 -9.06
CA SER A 5 -12.87 -11.62 -8.58
C SER A 5 -11.36 -11.46 -8.84
N SER A 6 -10.89 -10.56 -9.71
CA SER A 6 -9.45 -10.53 -10.08
C SER A 6 -8.51 -10.29 -8.89
N TRP A 7 -8.81 -9.28 -8.04
CA TRP A 7 -8.00 -9.02 -6.85
C TRP A 7 -8.20 -10.09 -5.77
N VAL A 8 -9.41 -10.63 -5.63
CA VAL A 8 -9.73 -11.74 -4.70
C VAL A 8 -8.91 -12.97 -5.07
N ASN A 9 -8.84 -13.28 -6.36
CA ASN A 9 -8.04 -14.39 -6.89
C ASN A 9 -6.56 -14.17 -6.61
N PHE A 10 -6.04 -12.94 -6.74
CA PHE A 10 -4.66 -12.65 -6.37
C PHE A 10 -4.37 -12.88 -4.88
N ILE A 11 -5.30 -12.53 -4.00
CA ILE A 11 -5.15 -12.77 -2.57
C ILE A 11 -5.23 -14.27 -2.26
N LYS A 12 -6.23 -14.97 -2.81
CA LYS A 12 -6.36 -16.44 -2.68
C LYS A 12 -5.11 -17.15 -3.17
N GLU A 13 -4.57 -16.72 -4.30
CA GLU A 13 -3.34 -17.29 -4.86
C GLU A 13 -2.13 -17.01 -3.96
N SER A 14 -2.04 -15.81 -3.40
CA SER A 14 -0.96 -15.45 -2.47
C SER A 14 -1.01 -16.28 -1.18
N ILE A 15 -2.22 -16.55 -0.67
CA ILE A 15 -2.45 -17.42 0.49
C ILE A 15 -2.04 -18.85 0.20
N ARG A 16 -2.46 -19.38 -0.95
CA ARG A 16 -2.15 -20.75 -1.39
C ARG A 16 -0.66 -20.96 -1.64
N LYS A 17 0.01 -20.02 -2.34
CA LYS A 17 1.44 -20.12 -2.65
C LYS A 17 2.34 -20.10 -1.42
N LYS A 18 1.95 -19.37 -0.37
CA LYS A 18 2.75 -19.23 0.86
C LYS A 18 2.29 -20.15 2.01
N ASN A 19 1.34 -21.06 1.76
CA ASN A 19 0.75 -21.97 2.74
C ASN A 19 0.35 -21.27 4.05
N PHE A 20 -0.31 -20.11 3.93
CA PHE A 20 -0.83 -19.45 5.13
C PHE A 20 -2.05 -20.20 5.66
N ASN A 21 -2.13 -20.35 6.98
CA ASN A 21 -3.33 -20.83 7.64
C ASN A 21 -4.44 -19.78 7.47
N PRO A 22 -5.64 -20.14 6.97
CA PRO A 22 -6.72 -19.18 6.77
C PRO A 22 -7.17 -18.46 8.04
N TRP A 23 -6.95 -19.09 9.19
CA TRP A 23 -7.33 -18.59 10.52
C TRP A 23 -6.21 -17.76 11.19
N ASP A 24 -4.97 -17.87 10.71
CA ASP A 24 -3.81 -17.15 11.24
C ASP A 24 -2.96 -16.60 10.08
N ILE A 25 -3.33 -15.40 9.64
CA ILE A 25 -2.76 -14.75 8.46
C ILE A 25 -1.86 -13.60 8.90
N ASP A 26 -0.57 -13.72 8.58
CA ASP A 26 0.37 -12.61 8.68
C ASP A 26 0.13 -11.62 7.52
N LEU A 27 -0.63 -10.57 7.84
CA LEU A 27 -1.02 -9.52 6.91
C LEU A 27 0.20 -8.81 6.26
N ALA A 28 1.32 -8.71 6.97
CA ALA A 28 2.53 -8.09 6.41
C ALA A 28 3.07 -8.90 5.25
N LYS A 29 3.12 -10.24 5.39
CA LYS A 29 3.61 -11.14 4.34
C LYS A 29 2.68 -11.23 3.14
N VAL A 30 1.37 -11.14 3.36
CA VAL A 30 0.36 -11.08 2.29
C VAL A 30 0.49 -9.77 1.52
N ALA A 31 0.61 -8.64 2.22
CA ALA A 31 0.80 -7.34 1.60
C ALA A 31 2.08 -7.30 0.74
N ASP A 32 3.18 -7.87 1.23
CA ASP A 32 4.43 -7.95 0.47
C ASP A 32 4.31 -8.80 -0.79
N ALA A 33 3.68 -9.97 -0.70
CA ALA A 33 3.42 -10.82 -1.87
C ALA A 33 2.56 -10.09 -2.92
N TYR A 34 1.53 -9.38 -2.47
CA TYR A 34 0.64 -8.62 -3.35
C TYR A 34 1.39 -7.48 -4.05
N LEU A 35 2.25 -6.76 -3.33
CA LEU A 35 3.06 -5.68 -3.89
C LEU A 35 4.12 -6.19 -4.88
N GLU A 36 4.72 -7.36 -4.63
CA GLU A 36 5.62 -8.02 -5.58
C GLU A 36 4.91 -8.36 -6.89
N MET A 37 3.69 -8.89 -6.82
CA MET A 37 2.87 -9.17 -8.00
C MET A 37 2.59 -7.88 -8.80
N ILE A 38 2.16 -6.79 -8.13
CA ILE A 38 1.94 -5.50 -8.81
C ILE A 38 3.22 -5.01 -9.51
N ARG A 39 4.38 -5.17 -8.87
CA ARG A 39 5.67 -4.79 -9.46
C ARG A 39 6.01 -5.62 -10.70
N LEU A 40 5.69 -6.92 -10.70
CA LEU A 40 5.86 -7.78 -11.86
C LEU A 40 4.96 -7.31 -13.01
N TYR A 41 3.66 -7.10 -12.75
CA TYR A 41 2.73 -6.60 -13.78
C TYR A 41 3.16 -5.27 -14.38
N LYS A 42 3.70 -4.36 -13.55
CA LYS A 42 4.25 -3.08 -14.03
C LYS A 42 5.46 -3.26 -14.94
N LYS A 43 6.31 -4.28 -14.74
CA LYS A 43 7.46 -4.55 -15.62
C LYS A 43 7.04 -5.06 -17.00
N PHE A 44 5.93 -5.78 -17.09
CA PHE A 44 5.39 -6.30 -18.35
C PHE A 44 4.47 -5.29 -19.07
N ASP A 45 4.38 -4.05 -18.58
CA ASP A 45 3.52 -2.97 -19.10
C ASP A 45 2.02 -3.35 -19.21
N ILE A 46 1.57 -4.25 -18.32
CA ILE A 46 0.18 -4.70 -18.28
C ILE A 46 -0.69 -3.64 -17.60
N LYS A 47 -1.79 -3.25 -18.25
CA LYS A 47 -2.79 -2.35 -17.66
C LYS A 47 -3.49 -3.04 -16.48
N LEU A 48 -3.29 -2.50 -15.28
CA LEU A 48 -3.92 -2.98 -14.06
C LEU A 48 -5.26 -2.27 -13.82
N SER A 49 -6.26 -3.01 -13.32
CA SER A 49 -7.52 -2.40 -12.88
C SER A 49 -7.28 -1.49 -11.67
N ALA A 50 -8.08 -0.44 -11.53
CA ALA A 50 -8.03 0.49 -10.41
C ALA A 50 -8.24 -0.22 -9.06
N ASP A 51 -9.09 -1.26 -9.03
CA ASP A 51 -9.39 -2.03 -7.82
C ASP A 51 -8.15 -2.71 -7.25
N ILE A 52 -7.27 -3.23 -8.11
CA ILE A 52 -6.02 -3.89 -7.70
C ILE A 52 -5.10 -2.88 -7.01
N ILE A 53 -4.98 -1.68 -7.56
CA ILE A 53 -4.17 -0.61 -6.98
C ILE A 53 -4.75 -0.13 -5.65
N LEU A 54 -6.08 -0.02 -5.57
CA LEU A 54 -6.79 0.37 -4.35
C LEU A 54 -6.54 -0.66 -3.22
N VAL A 55 -6.72 -1.95 -3.50
CA VAL A 55 -6.45 -3.03 -2.54
C VAL A 55 -5.00 -3.00 -2.09
N GLY A 56 -4.05 -2.76 -3.00
CA GLY A 56 -2.63 -2.59 -2.65
C GLY A 56 -2.39 -1.44 -1.67
N GLY A 57 -3.07 -0.31 -1.85
CA GLY A 57 -3.02 0.82 -0.93
C GLY A 57 -3.62 0.52 0.45
N ILE A 58 -4.74 -0.21 0.48
CA ILE A 58 -5.39 -0.65 1.73
C ILE A 58 -4.47 -1.60 2.51
N LEU A 59 -3.88 -2.61 1.83
CA LEU A 59 -2.93 -3.54 2.43
C LEU A 59 -1.71 -2.82 3.01
N LEU A 60 -1.18 -1.83 2.30
CA LEU A 60 -0.04 -1.03 2.78
C LEU A 60 -0.40 -0.20 4.01
N LYS A 61 -1.60 0.39 4.05
CA LYS A 61 -2.12 1.12 5.21
C LYS A 61 -2.23 0.20 6.43
N LEU A 62 -2.76 -1.01 6.23
CA LEU A 62 -2.90 -1.98 7.31
C LEU A 62 -1.54 -2.49 7.82
N LYS A 63 -0.60 -2.77 6.90
CA LYS A 63 0.77 -3.12 7.26
C LYS A 63 1.43 -2.02 8.10
N SER A 64 1.27 -0.75 7.70
CA SER A 64 1.79 0.39 8.47
C SER A 64 1.15 0.49 9.85
N LYS A 65 -0.17 0.26 9.97
CA LYS A 65 -0.87 0.24 11.26
C LYS A 65 -0.36 -0.87 12.18
N SER A 66 -0.14 -2.07 11.63
CA SER A 66 0.41 -3.21 12.37
C SER A 66 1.81 -2.92 12.92
N LEU A 67 2.69 -2.32 12.10
CA LEU A 67 4.03 -1.92 12.54
C LEU A 67 3.99 -0.83 13.62
N TYR A 68 3.07 0.13 13.48
CA TYR A 68 2.89 1.20 14.45
C TYR A 68 2.43 0.65 15.80
N LEU A 69 1.44 -0.25 15.80
CA LEU A 69 0.92 -0.90 17.00
C LEU A 69 2.01 -1.68 17.74
N ARG A 70 2.86 -2.41 17.00
CA ARG A 70 3.99 -3.14 17.59
C ARG A 70 5.04 -2.20 18.19
N SER A 71 5.29 -1.05 17.56
CA SER A 71 6.36 -0.13 18.00
C SER A 71 5.93 0.81 19.13
N PHE A 72 4.62 1.08 19.25
CA PHE A 72 4.08 2.01 20.23
C PHE A 72 2.79 1.43 20.83
N PRO A 73 2.90 0.52 21.82
CA PRO A 73 1.75 -0.18 22.40
C PRO A 73 0.79 0.74 23.18
N GLU A 74 1.18 1.97 23.53
CA GLU A 74 0.52 2.75 24.59
C GLU A 74 -0.28 3.98 24.14
N LYS A 75 -0.58 4.17 22.84
CA LYS A 75 -1.47 5.29 22.41
C LYS A 75 -2.39 4.88 21.26
N ILE A 76 -3.47 4.18 21.58
CA ILE A 76 -4.66 4.14 20.71
C ILE A 76 -5.75 5.00 21.35
N SER A 77 -5.64 6.32 21.18
CA SER A 77 -6.82 7.17 21.08
C SER A 77 -7.06 7.43 19.59
N GLU A 78 -8.30 7.21 19.15
CA GLU A 78 -8.69 7.16 17.72
C GLU A 78 -8.41 8.46 16.94
N ASP A 79 -8.01 9.53 17.62
CA ASP A 79 -7.82 10.86 17.06
C ASP A 79 -6.49 11.10 16.32
N ASN A 80 -5.50 10.19 16.40
CA ASN A 80 -4.13 10.51 15.93
C ASN A 80 -3.78 10.06 14.50
N PHE A 81 -4.69 9.42 13.76
CA PHE A 81 -4.38 8.98 12.38
C PHE A 81 -4.29 10.15 11.37
N GLN A 82 -4.82 11.32 11.72
CA GLN A 82 -4.84 12.51 10.86
C GLN A 82 -3.46 13.20 10.72
N LYS A 83 -2.51 12.95 11.64
CA LYS A 83 -1.24 13.69 11.69
C LYS A 83 -0.17 13.16 10.71
N CYS A 84 -0.30 11.93 10.22
CA CYS A 84 0.70 11.33 9.31
C CYS A 84 0.41 11.60 7.82
N THR A 85 -0.83 11.91 7.46
CA THR A 85 -1.22 12.18 6.06
C THR A 85 -0.77 13.57 5.58
N SER A 86 -0.41 14.47 6.49
CA SER A 86 -0.04 15.87 6.18
C SER A 86 1.43 16.06 5.78
N LYS A 87 2.35 15.14 6.09
CA LYS A 87 3.78 15.27 5.68
C LYS A 87 4.04 14.89 4.22
N SER A 88 3.25 14.00 3.62
CA SER A 88 3.47 13.59 2.22
C SER A 88 3.08 14.65 1.18
N LYS A 89 2.29 15.69 1.55
CA LYS A 89 1.99 16.82 0.66
C LYS A 89 3.11 17.87 0.60
N LYS A 90 3.92 18.03 1.66
CA LYS A 90 4.97 19.07 1.70
C LYS A 90 6.14 18.80 0.74
N VAL A 91 6.46 17.53 0.49
CA VAL A 91 7.63 17.17 -0.34
C VAL A 91 7.42 17.46 -1.84
N LYS A 92 6.17 17.61 -2.32
CA LYS A 92 5.91 17.93 -3.73
C LYS A 92 5.80 19.45 -4.00
N SER A 93 5.25 20.27 -3.10
CA SER A 93 5.21 21.72 -3.33
C SER A 93 6.60 22.36 -3.24
N ASP A 94 7.46 21.90 -2.33
CA ASP A 94 8.78 22.51 -2.12
C ASP A 94 9.81 22.17 -3.22
N LYS A 95 9.57 21.14 -4.04
CA LYS A 95 10.47 20.76 -5.15
C LYS A 95 10.18 21.50 -6.46
N GLU A 96 8.96 21.97 -6.68
CA GLU A 96 8.63 22.78 -7.87
C GLU A 96 9.14 24.22 -7.73
N SER A 97 8.99 24.86 -6.57
CA SER A 97 9.45 26.24 -6.36
C SER A 97 10.96 26.41 -6.57
N LYS A 98 11.78 25.45 -6.11
CA LYS A 98 13.25 25.49 -6.29
C LYS A 98 13.73 25.26 -7.72
N ARG A 99 12.87 24.71 -8.60
CA ARG A 99 13.21 24.45 -10.01
C ARG A 99 12.94 25.65 -10.90
N LEU A 100 11.98 26.50 -10.52
CA LEU A 100 11.65 27.73 -11.25
C LEU A 100 12.67 28.84 -10.98
N GLU A 101 13.16 28.95 -9.73
CA GLU A 101 14.19 29.93 -9.36
C GLU A 101 15.54 29.69 -10.07
N LYS A 102 15.90 28.42 -10.34
CA LYS A 102 17.12 28.07 -11.09
C LYS A 102 17.01 28.21 -12.61
N LYS A 103 15.82 28.49 -13.14
CA LYS A 103 15.58 28.63 -14.58
C LYS A 103 15.46 30.10 -15.02
N LEU A 104 15.49 31.02 -14.06
CA LEU A 104 15.43 32.47 -14.24
C LEU A 104 16.77 33.18 -13.95
N LEU A 105 17.83 32.40 -13.73
CA LEU A 105 19.23 32.78 -13.57
C LEU A 105 20.02 32.17 -14.73
#